data_AF-A0A101FPC8-F1
#
_entry.id   AF-A0A101FPC8-F1
#
_cell.length_a   1.000
_cell.length_b   1.000
_cell.length_c   1.000
_cell.angle_alpha   90.00
_cell.angle_beta   90.00
_cell.angle_gamma   90.00
#
_symmetry.space_group_name_H-M   'P 1'
#
loop_
_entity.id
_entity.type
_entity.pdbx_description
1 polymer ?
#
loop_
_entity_poly.entity_id
_entity_poly.type
_entity_poly.pdbx_seq_one_letter_code
_entity_poly.pdbx_strand_id
1 'polypeptide(L)'
;MRVRNPLVMDCGVYHTSYRQDMAILSAPAARVKVLAILALLLIFPWVVNPYYVGVANLIGIAAIGAVGLNILTGFTGQISIGQGAFMGVGAYTAAI
;
A
#
# COMPACT_ATOMS: atom_id res chain seq x y z
N MET A 1 -5.61 -19.63 -29.54
CA MET A 1 -5.30 -19.58 -28.10
C MET A 1 -4.45 -18.34 -27.83
N ARG A 2 -5.00 -17.31 -27.19
CA ARG A 2 -4.32 -16.02 -26.97
C ARG A 2 -3.82 -15.97 -25.53
N VAL A 3 -2.53 -16.20 -25.33
CA VAL A 3 -1.89 -16.16 -24.01
C VAL A 3 -1.76 -14.68 -23.62
N ARG A 4 -2.62 -14.19 -22.73
CA ARG A 4 -2.52 -12.85 -22.15
C ARG A 4 -1.36 -12.86 -21.16
N ASN A 5 -0.24 -12.28 -21.58
CA ASN A 5 0.98 -12.23 -20.78
C ASN A 5 0.90 -11.02 -19.82
N PRO A 6 0.91 -11.23 -18.49
CA PRO A 6 0.62 -10.17 -17.51
C PRO A 6 1.76 -9.16 -17.30
N LEU A 7 2.91 -9.34 -17.98
CA LEU A 7 4.10 -8.49 -17.81
C LEU A 7 4.31 -7.44 -18.92
N VAL A 8 3.44 -7.41 -19.93
CA VAL A 8 3.50 -6.39 -21.00
C VAL A 8 2.76 -5.13 -20.54
N MET A 9 3.41 -3.97 -20.65
CA MET A 9 2.78 -2.67 -20.45
C MET A 9 1.80 -2.44 -21.62
N ASP A 10 0.50 -2.32 -21.33
CA ASP A 10 -0.54 -2.03 -22.34
C ASP A 10 -0.34 -0.62 -22.90
N CYS A 11 0.53 -0.47 -23.90
CA CYS A 11 0.70 0.78 -24.66
C CYS A 11 -0.49 0.96 -25.61
N GLY A 12 -1.60 1.46 -25.09
CA GLY A 12 -2.83 1.74 -25.85
C GLY A 12 -3.93 2.48 -25.09
N VAL A 13 -3.64 3.00 -23.89
CA VAL A 13 -4.63 3.75 -23.09
C VAL A 13 -4.55 5.22 -23.49
N TYR A 14 -5.34 5.62 -24.49
CA TYR A 14 -5.45 7.03 -24.89
C TYR A 14 -6.31 7.78 -23.87
N HIS A 15 -5.67 8.54 -22.97
CA HIS A 15 -6.33 9.39 -21.99
C HIS A 15 -6.85 10.68 -22.67
N THR A 16 -8.12 10.71 -23.08
CA THR A 16 -8.73 11.88 -23.75
C THR A 16 -9.36 12.88 -22.79
N SER A 17 -9.37 12.61 -21.49
CA SER A 17 -9.96 13.48 -20.46
C SER A 17 -9.01 13.66 -19.28
N TYR A 18 -8.60 14.89 -18.98
CA TYR A 18 -7.74 15.28 -17.84
C TYR A 18 -8.28 14.77 -16.49
N ARG A 19 -9.61 14.68 -16.32
CA ARG A 19 -10.24 14.13 -15.11
C ARG A 19 -10.07 12.61 -14.96
N GLN A 20 -9.94 11.87 -16.06
CA GLN A 20 -9.66 10.44 -16.02
C GLN A 20 -8.19 10.14 -15.74
N ASP A 21 -7.29 11.08 -16.05
CA ASP A 21 -5.86 10.98 -15.76
C ASP A 21 -5.52 11.39 -14.31
N MET A 22 -6.33 12.28 -13.70
CA MET A 22 -6.27 12.58 -12.26
C MET A 22 -6.80 11.46 -11.36
N ALA A 23 -7.38 10.40 -11.91
CA ALA A 23 -7.78 9.24 -11.12
C ALA A 23 -6.53 8.48 -10.67
N ILE A 24 -6.30 8.41 -9.35
CA ILE A 24 -5.15 7.72 -8.73
C ILE A 24 -4.99 6.25 -9.23
N LEU A 25 -6.07 5.66 -9.76
CA LEU A 25 -6.11 4.34 -10.42
C LEU A 25 -6.66 4.45 -11.85
N SER A 26 -5.90 5.10 -12.73
CA SER A 26 -6.25 5.35 -14.13
C SER A 26 -6.15 4.10 -15.02
N ALA A 27 -5.18 3.21 -14.75
CA ALA A 27 -5.02 1.97 -15.51
C ALA A 27 -5.89 0.82 -14.95
N PRO A 28 -6.60 0.04 -15.80
CA PRO A 28 -7.32 -1.15 -15.36
C PRO A 28 -6.37 -2.18 -14.71
N ALA A 29 -5.12 -2.25 -15.17
CA ALA A 29 -4.08 -3.07 -14.55
C ALA A 29 -3.70 -2.58 -13.13
N ALA A 30 -3.72 -1.27 -12.86
CA ALA A 30 -3.44 -0.73 -11.53
C ALA A 30 -4.56 -1.08 -10.54
N ARG A 31 -5.83 -1.02 -10.97
CA ARG A 31 -6.98 -1.46 -10.16
C ARG A 31 -6.89 -2.94 -9.80
N VAL A 32 -6.54 -3.80 -10.77
CA VAL A 32 -6.37 -5.24 -10.52
C VAL A 32 -5.23 -5.51 -9.55
N LYS A 33 -4.09 -4.81 -9.67
CA LYS A 33 -2.96 -4.95 -8.73
C LYS A 33 -3.33 -4.54 -7.31
N VAL A 34 -4.03 -3.42 -7.13
CA VAL A 34 -4.47 -2.96 -5.80
C VAL A 34 -5.46 -3.95 -5.17
N LEU A 35 -6.44 -4.42 -5.96
CA LEU A 35 -7.39 -5.43 -5.49
C LEU A 35 -6.70 -6.75 -5.14
N ALA A 36 -5.70 -7.17 -5.92
CA ALA A 36 -4.92 -8.37 -5.62
C ALA A 36 -4.11 -8.23 -4.32
N ILE A 37 -3.49 -7.08 -4.08
CA ILE A 37 -2.76 -6.79 -2.83
C ILE A 37 -3.72 -6.80 -1.63
N LEU A 38 -4.89 -6.16 -1.74
CA LEU A 38 -5.91 -6.15 -0.69
C LEU A 38 -6.42 -7.56 -0.38
N ALA A 39 -6.72 -8.35 -1.42
CA ALA A 39 -7.18 -9.73 -1.26
C ALA A 39 -6.11 -10.59 -0.59
N LEU A 40 -4.83 -10.43 -0.97
CA LEU A 40 -3.73 -11.13 -0.33
C LEU A 40 -3.59 -10.77 1.14
N LEU A 41 -3.70 -9.48 1.50
CA LEU A 41 -3.63 -9.02 2.89
C LEU A 41 -4.76 -9.59 3.76
N LEU A 42 -5.96 -9.73 3.21
CA LEU A 42 -7.14 -10.30 3.89
C LEU A 42 -7.03 -11.81 4.11
N ILE A 43 -6.42 -12.54 3.16
CA ILE A 43 -6.29 -14.00 3.23
C ILE A 43 -5.06 -14.40 4.06
N PHE A 44 -4.04 -13.54 4.11
CA PHE A 44 -2.79 -13.76 4.85
C PHE A 44 -2.97 -14.26 6.30
N PRO A 45 -3.81 -13.65 7.16
CA PRO A 45 -3.97 -14.10 8.54
C PRO A 45 -4.61 -15.48 8.71
N TRP A 46 -5.31 -16.01 7.70
CA TRP A 46 -5.92 -17.34 7.77
C TRP A 46 -5.00 -18.48 7.35
N VAL A 47 -3.94 -18.17 6.59
CA VAL A 47 -3.00 -19.17 6.06
C VAL A 47 -1.73 -19.25 6.91
N VAL A 48 -1.42 -18.20 7.67
CA VAL A 48 -0.11 -18.00 8.30
C VAL A 48 -0.19 -18.12 9.82
N ASN A 49 0.85 -18.70 10.44
CA ASN A 49 0.96 -18.87 11.89
C ASN A 49 0.88 -17.50 12.62
N PRO A 50 0.17 -17.40 13.76
CA PRO A 50 0.02 -16.18 14.55
C PRO A 50 1.32 -15.40 14.81
N TYR A 51 2.45 -16.09 14.95
CA TYR A 51 3.76 -15.45 15.09
C TYR A 51 4.10 -14.53 13.92
N TYR A 52 3.96 -15.02 12.70
CA TYR A 52 4.26 -14.24 11.49
C TYR A 52 3.21 -13.16 11.22
N VAL A 53 1.98 -13.33 11.69
CA VAL A 53 0.95 -12.27 11.66
C VAL A 53 1.39 -11.09 12.54
N GLY A 54 1.93 -11.36 13.74
CA GLY A 54 2.50 -10.32 14.61
C GLY A 54 3.70 -9.60 13.99
N VAL A 55 4.61 -10.35 13.36
CA VAL A 55 5.76 -9.77 12.63
C VAL A 55 5.28 -8.91 11.45
N ALA A 56 4.28 -9.36 10.69
CA ALA A 56 3.71 -8.60 9.59
C ALA A 56 3.05 -7.29 10.08
N ASN A 57 2.38 -7.33 11.23
CA ASN A 57 1.81 -6.14 11.86
C ASN A 57 2.89 -5.11 12.21
N LEU A 58 3.96 -5.55 12.88
CA LEU A 58 5.13 -4.71 13.20
C LEU A 58 5.75 -4.08 11.94
N ILE A 59 5.91 -4.86 10.87
CA ILE A 59 6.41 -4.37 9.59
C ILE A 59 5.45 -3.33 8.99
N GLY A 60 4.14 -3.59 9.02
CA GLY A 60 3.13 -2.67 8.50
C GLY A 60 3.12 -1.33 9.23
N ILE A 61 3.17 -1.37 10.56
CA ILE A 61 3.25 -0.18 11.42
C ILE A 61 4.52 0.61 11.11
N ALA A 62 5.68 -0.06 11.02
CA ALA A 62 6.96 0.56 10.67
C ALA A 62 6.94 1.20 9.27
N ALA A 63 6.36 0.50 8.28
CA ALA A 63 6.24 0.98 6.91
C ALA A 63 5.36 2.24 6.81
N ILE A 64 4.20 2.25 7.49
CA ILE A 64 3.32 3.43 7.54
C ILE A 64 4.06 4.63 8.15
N GLY A 65 4.80 4.42 9.24
CA GLY A 65 5.59 5.47 9.86
C GLY A 65 6.71 5.98 8.95
N ALA A 66 7.41 5.09 8.25
CA ALA A 66 8.47 5.45 7.31
C ALA A 66 7.92 6.28 6.14
N VAL A 67 6.75 5.91 5.59
CA VAL A 67 6.07 6.67 4.53
C VAL A 67 5.59 8.03 5.05
N GLY A 68 4.96 8.07 6.22
CA GLY A 68 4.51 9.33 6.83
C GLY A 68 5.68 10.27 7.13
N LEU A 69 6.80 9.74 7.62
CA LEU A 69 8.03 10.50 7.81
C LEU A 69 8.60 10.98 6.48
N ASN A 70 8.64 10.13 5.45
CA ASN A 70 9.12 10.49 4.11
C ASN A 70 8.28 11.61 3.48
N ILE A 71 6.97 11.62 3.72
CA ILE A 71 6.09 12.70 3.27
C ILE A 71 6.44 14.01 3.99
N LEU A 72 6.60 13.95 5.31
CA LEU A 72 6.82 15.14 6.14
C LEU A 72 8.23 15.74 5.97
N THR A 73 9.27 14.91 5.94
CA THR A 73 10.65 15.38 5.76
C THR A 73 10.97 15.65 4.30
N GLY A 74 10.42 14.84 3.38
CA GLY A 74 10.72 14.91 1.96
C GLY A 74 9.95 15.98 1.20
N PHE A 75 8.65 16.15 1.47
CA PHE A 75 7.82 17.11 0.72
C PHE A 75 7.62 18.43 1.45
N THR A 76 7.54 18.44 2.79
CA THR A 76 7.30 19.66 3.56
C THR A 76 8.52 20.16 4.35
N GLY A 77 9.59 19.36 4.43
CA GLY A 77 10.84 19.73 5.12
C GLY A 77 10.72 19.82 6.64
N GLN A 78 9.66 19.26 7.24
CA GLN A 78 9.40 19.37 8.67
C GLN A 78 10.00 18.20 9.45
N ILE A 79 10.43 18.47 10.69
CA ILE A 79 10.91 17.42 11.61
C ILE A 79 9.71 16.78 12.30
N SER A 80 9.58 15.45 12.17
CA SER A 80 8.48 14.70 12.78
C SER A 80 8.80 14.28 14.21
N ILE A 81 8.28 15.01 15.20
CA ILE A 81 8.52 14.72 16.64
C ILE A 81 7.45 13.75 17.20
N GLY A 82 6.26 13.69 16.60
CA GLY A 82 5.14 12.86 17.07
C GLY A 82 5.06 11.44 16.49
N GLN A 83 5.89 11.10 15.50
CA GLN A 83 5.74 9.87 14.71
C GLN A 83 5.88 8.58 15.55
N GLY A 84 6.78 8.57 16.54
CA GLY A 84 6.96 7.41 17.43
C GLY A 84 5.77 7.17 18.36
N ALA A 85 5.13 8.24 18.86
CA ALA A 85 3.97 8.12 19.75
C ALA A 85 2.75 7.56 19.01
N PHE A 86 2.46 8.06 17.81
CA PHE A 86 1.35 7.53 16.98
C PHE A 86 1.61 6.10 16.51
N MET A 87 2.86 5.76 16.19
CA MET A 87 3.25 4.39 15.85
C MET A 87 3.03 3.42 17.03
N GLY A 88 3.40 3.84 18.25
CA GLY A 88 3.19 3.05 19.47
C GLY A 88 1.71 2.82 19.80
N VAL A 89 0.87 3.85 19.65
CA VAL A 89 -0.59 3.72 19.83
C VAL A 89 -1.18 2.75 18.80
N GLY A 90 -0.81 2.88 17.52
CA GLY A 90 -1.26 1.96 16.47
C GLY A 90 -0.81 0.51 16.70
N ALA A 91 0.42 0.31 17.17
CA ALA A 91 0.93 -1.01 17.55
C ALA A 91 0.15 -1.64 18.69
N TYR A 92 -0.19 -0.87 19.72
CA TYR A 92 -0.98 -1.34 20.84
C TYR A 92 -2.41 -1.71 20.42
N THR A 93 -3.07 -0.86 19.62
CA THR A 93 -4.42 -1.14 19.10
C THR A 93 -4.46 -2.36 18.18
N ALA A 94 -3.38 -2.64 17.46
CA ALA A 94 -3.30 -3.80 16.57
C ALA A 94 -2.83 -5.09 17.27
N ALA A 95 -2.34 -4.99 18.51
CA ALA A 95 -1.95 -6.13 19.34
C ALA A 95 -3.06 -6.61 20.28
N ILE A 96 -4.04 -5.74 20.55
CA ILE A 96 -5.31 -6.06 21.24
C ILE A 96 -6.31 -6.61 20.23
#